data_AF-A0A933YAI1-F1
#
_entry.id   AF-A0A933YAI1-F1
#
_cell.length_a   1.000
_cell.length_b   1.000
_cell.length_c   1.000
_cell.angle_alpha   90.00
_cell.angle_beta   90.00
_cell.angle_gamma   90.00
#
_symmetry.space_group_name_H-M   'P 1'
#
loop_
_entity.id
_entity.type
_entity.pdbx_description
1 polymer ?
#
loop_
_entity_poly.entity_id
_entity_poly.type
_entity_poly.pdbx_seq_one_letter_code
_entity_poly.pdbx_strand_id
1 'polypeptide(L)' 'MKRIFLFLVTNLAIMVVLSISLRILGFEGFLDSQGVDLNLNGVLLFALVFGMGGSFLSLALSKWTA' A
#
# COMPACT_ATOMS: atom_id res chain seq x y z
N MET A 1 7.19 3.43 -22.01
CA MET A 1 6.92 4.72 -21.33
C MET A 1 5.55 4.76 -20.63
N LYS A 2 4.40 4.63 -21.32
CA LYS A 2 3.06 4.72 -20.68
C LYS A 2 2.81 3.71 -19.54
N ARG A 3 3.30 2.47 -19.67
CA ARG A 3 3.08 1.40 -18.67
C ARG A 3 3.75 1.69 -17.32
N ILE A 4 4.93 2.30 -17.32
CA ILE A 4 5.69 2.63 -16.09
C ILE A 4 5.03 3.82 -15.37
N PHE A 5 4.52 4.78 -16.12
CA PHE A 5 3.76 5.90 -15.58
C PHE A 5 2.46 5.43 -14.92
N LEU A 6 1.67 4.59 -15.61
CA LEU A 6 0.44 4.01 -15.05
C LEU A 6 0.71 3.15 -13.81
N PHE A 7 1.82 2.40 -13.80
CA PHE A 7 2.26 1.62 -12.64
C PHE A 7 2.51 2.52 -11.41
N LEU A 8 3.29 3.59 -11.57
CA LEU A 8 3.57 4.54 -10.49
C LEU A 8 2.31 5.22 -9.98
N VAL A 9 1.44 5.68 -10.88
CA VAL A 9 0.17 6.34 -10.52
C VAL A 9 -0.73 5.40 -9.73
N THR A 10 -0.84 4.13 -10.16
CA THR A 10 -1.67 3.13 -9.47
C THR A 10 -1.12 2.83 -8.07
N ASN A 11 0.21 2.72 -7.93
CA ASN A 11 0.84 2.47 -6.64
C ASN A 11 0.60 3.62 -5.65
N LEU A 12 0.72 4.86 -6.14
CA LEU A 12 0.43 6.06 -5.36
C LEU A 12 -1.05 6.12 -4.95
N ALA A 13 -1.96 5.79 -5.87
CA ALA A 13 -3.40 5.75 -5.59
C ALA A 13 -3.75 4.70 -4.52
N ILE A 14 -3.14 3.52 -4.58
CA ILE A 14 -3.33 2.47 -3.56
C ILE A 14 -2.87 2.93 -2.19
N MET A 15 -1.71 3.60 -2.10
CA MET A 15 -1.20 4.15 -0.83
C MET A 15 -2.16 5.19 -0.22
N VAL A 16 -2.76 6.04 -1.04
CA VAL A 16 -3.75 7.03 -0.61
C VAL A 16 -5.00 6.33 -0.07
N VAL A 17 -5.55 5.36 -0.82
CA VAL A 17 -6.74 4.60 -0.40
C VAL A 17 -6.47 3.84 0.90
N LEU A 18 -5.30 3.21 1.03
CA LEU A 18 -4.90 2.50 2.25
C LEU A 18 -4.81 3.46 3.44
N SER A 19 -4.18 4.63 3.27
CA SER A 19 -4.05 5.63 4.33
C SER A 19 -5.42 6.12 4.81
N ILE A 20 -6.35 6.36 3.89
CA ILE A 20 -7.72 6.76 4.20
C ILE A 20 -8.45 5.62 4.92
N SER A 21 -8.32 4.39 4.42
CA SER A 21 -8.96 3.21 5.01
C SER A 21 -8.49 3.00 6.46
N LEU A 22 -7.19 3.07 6.73
CA LEU A 22 -6.62 2.93 8.07
C LEU A 22 -7.11 4.02 9.04
N ARG A 23 -7.25 5.26 8.56
CA ARG A 23 -7.82 6.36 9.36
C ARG A 23 -9.30 6.15 9.65
N ILE A 24 -10.09 5.73 8.66
CA ILE A 24 -11.53 5.45 8.83
C ILE A 24 -11.76 4.29 9.80
N LEU A 25 -10.94 3.24 9.70
CA LEU A 25 -10.97 2.10 10.62
C LEU A 25 -10.50 2.45 12.04
N GLY A 26 -10.01 3.67 12.28
CA GLY A 26 -9.58 4.13 13.60
C GLY A 26 -8.35 3.41 14.12
N PHE A 27 -7.52 2.88 13.21
CA PHE A 27 -6.34 2.08 13.56
C PHE A 27 -5.35 2.87 14.44
N GLU A 28 -5.26 4.19 14.27
CA GLU A 28 -4.38 5.02 15.10
C GLU A 28 -4.81 5.07 16.57
N GLY A 29 -6.12 5.18 16.85
CA GLY A 29 -6.64 5.27 18.22
C GLY A 29 -6.81 3.91 18.92
N PHE A 30 -7.09 2.85 18.14
CA PHE A 30 -7.30 1.51 18.69
C PHE A 30 -6.02 0.86 19.22
N LEU A 31 -4.87 1.21 18.65
CA LEU A 31 -3.58 0.62 19.03
C LEU A 31 -2.87 1.37 20.16
N ASP A 32 -2.97 2.70 20.20
CA ASP A 32 -2.51 3.51 21.34
C ASP A 32 -3.23 3.11 22.64
N SER A 33 -4.53 2.79 22.53
CA SER A 33 -5.36 2.30 23.64
C SER A 33 -4.98 0.89 24.13
N GLN A 34 -4.28 0.08 23.32
CA GLN A 34 -3.86 -1.27 23.68
C GLN A 34 -2.39 -1.36 24.14
N GLY A 35 -1.70 -0.21 24.28
CA GLY A 35 -0.30 -0.17 24.71
C GLY A 35 0.66 -0.83 23.73
N VAL A 36 0.21 -1.07 22.50
CA VAL A 36 1.03 -1.60 21.43
C VAL A 36 1.61 -0.40 20.68
N ASP A 37 2.90 -0.13 20.88
CA ASP A 37 3.67 0.88 20.14
C ASP A 37 3.86 0.42 18.68
N LEU A 38 2.74 0.29 17.97
CA LEU A 38 2.75 -0.07 16.56
C LEU A 38 3.03 1.21 15.78
N ASN A 39 4.27 1.35 15.37
CA ASN A 39 4.74 2.42 14.51
C ASN A 39 3.96 2.37 13.18
N LEU A 40 2.90 3.18 13.07
CA LEU A 40 2.07 3.32 11.86
C LEU A 40 2.91 3.63 10.63
N ASN A 41 4.01 4.36 10.81
CA ASN A 41 4.99 4.61 9.76
C ASN A 41 5.62 3.31 9.26
N GLY A 42 6.00 2.40 10.17
CA GLY A 42 6.50 1.06 9.85
C GLY A 42 5.46 0.16 9.16
N VAL A 43 4.19 0.23 9.59
CA VAL A 43 3.09 -0.50 8.94
C VAL A 43 2.84 0.00 7.52
N LEU A 44 2.84 1.32 7.32
CA LEU A 44 2.72 1.93 6.00
C LEU A 44 3.93 1.61 5.12
N LEU A 45 5.15 1.59 5.68
CA LEU A 45 6.36 1.23 4.95
C LEU A 45 6.34 -0.25 4.54
N PHE A 46 5.90 -1.14 5.44
CA PHE A 46 5.73 -2.56 5.15
C PHE A 46 4.67 -2.77 4.06
N ALA A 47 3.51 -2.11 4.18
CA ALA A 47 2.46 -2.17 3.17
C ALA A 47 2.90 -1.59 1.83
N LEU A 48 3.74 -0.55 1.83
CA LEU A 48 4.35 0.02 0.61
C LEU A 48 5.27 -0.99 -0.06
N VAL A 49 6.18 -1.63 0.68
CA VAL A 49 7.11 -2.63 0.12
C VAL A 49 6.36 -3.87 -0.38
N PHE A 50 5.40 -4.37 0.39
CA PHE A 50 4.59 -5.55 0.02
C PHE A 50 3.64 -5.24 -1.14
N GLY A 51 3.03 -4.06 -1.15
CA GLY A 51 2.15 -3.57 -2.21
C GLY A 51 2.90 -3.30 -3.52
N MET A 52 4.11 -2.76 -3.44
CA MET A 52 5.01 -2.64 -4.60
C MET A 52 5.37 -4.04 -5.15
N GLY A 53 5.70 -5.00 -4.30
CA GLY A 53 5.96 -6.40 -4.71
C GLY A 53 4.79 -7.03 -5.49
N GLY A 54 3.56 -6.89 -5.00
CA GLY A 54 2.35 -7.37 -5.68
C GLY A 54 2.11 -6.71 -7.04
N SER A 55 2.41 -5.41 -7.16
CA SER A 55 2.28 -4.70 -8.43
C SER A 55 3.31 -5.13 -9.48
N PHE A 56 4.54 -5.50 -9.06
CA PHE A 56 5.53 -6.09 -9.96
C PHE A 56 5.07 -7.46 -10.49
N LEU A 57 4.46 -8.28 -9.63
CA LEU A 57 3.82 -9.54 -10.04
C LEU A 57 2.67 -9.30 -11.03
N SER A 58 1.82 -8.29 -10.79
CA SER A 58 0.74 -7.92 -11.71
C SER A 58 1.28 -7.46 -13.08
N LEU A 59 2.39 -6.70 -13.10
CA LEU A 59 3.04 -6.26 -14.33
C LEU A 59 3.70 -7.42 -15.09
N ALA A 60 4.31 -8.36 -14.37
CA ALA A 60 4.89 -9.58 -14.94
C ALA A 60 3.80 -10.47 -15.56
N LEU A 61 2.68 -10.67 -14.85
CA LEU A 61 1.51 -11.41 -15.35
C LEU A 61 0.85 -10.74 -16.55
N SER A 62 0.69 -9.41 -16.53
CA SER A 62 0.16 -8.63 -17.66
C SER A 62 0.99 -8.76 -18.94
N LYS A 63 2.24 -9.21 -18.85
CA LYS A 63 3.10 -9.50 -20.00
C LYS A 63 2.98 -10.95 -20.50
N TRP A 64 2.39 -11.82 -19.70
CA TRP A 64 2.18 -13.24 -20.00
C TRP A 64 0.77 -13.52 -20.51
N THR A 65 -0.21 -12.67 -20.15
CA THR A 65 -1.60 -12.75 -20.65
C THR A 65 -1.89 -11.84 -21.85
N ALA A 66 -0.90 -11.10 -22.35
CA ALA A 66 -0.98 -10.25 -23.53
C ALA A 66 -0.08 -10.73 -24.65
#